data_AF-A0A4R1L028-F1
#
_entry.id   AF-A0A4R1L028-F1
#
_cell.length_a   1.000
_cell.length_b   1.000
_cell.length_c   1.000
_cell.angle_alpha   90.00
_cell.angle_beta   90.00
_cell.angle_gamma   90.00
#
_symmetry.space_group_name_H-M   'P 1'
#
loop_
_entity.id
_entity.type
_entity.pdbx_description
1 polymer ?
#
loop_
_entity_poly.entity_id
_entity_poly.type
_entity_poly.pdbx_seq_one_letter_code
_entity_poly.pdbx_strand_id
1 'polypeptide(L)'
;MVGMRIAVGVATVVMVFVVMIAINEFVAYMNFSPYLKEGLGNLDPKTIVIIALGLCGFANFGSIGVIVGAFGAIVPERTSEIAKLGFRALLAATLSNLMSATIARLFIGLAQNLNVKKVQYKISAKFCTALLGCCYESPFNRR
;
A
#
# COMPACT_ATOMS: atom_id res chain seq x y z
N MET A 1 -7.30 -0.74 14.71
CA MET A 1 -6.14 -1.53 15.21
C MET A 1 -4.80 -0.79 15.13
N VAL A 2 -4.55 0.18 14.22
CA VAL A 2 -3.26 0.92 14.10
C VAL A 2 -3.22 2.27 14.84
N GLY A 3 -3.98 2.43 15.93
CA GLY A 3 -3.89 3.65 16.79
C GLY A 3 -4.33 4.98 16.12
N MET A 4 -5.40 4.94 15.33
CA MET A 4 -5.98 6.09 14.62
C MET A 4 -7.18 6.70 15.37
N ARG A 5 -7.34 8.03 15.31
CA ARG A 5 -8.52 8.74 15.82
C ARG A 5 -9.74 8.55 14.90
N ILE A 6 -10.91 8.34 15.48
CA ILE A 6 -12.06 7.59 14.92
C ILE A 6 -13.06 8.38 14.06
N ALA A 7 -13.05 9.72 14.04
CA ALA A 7 -14.23 10.46 13.56
C ALA A 7 -14.42 10.57 12.01
N VAL A 8 -13.35 10.64 11.22
CA VAL A 8 -13.45 10.83 9.74
C VAL A 8 -12.47 9.92 8.98
N GLY A 9 -11.31 9.60 9.56
CA GLY A 9 -10.25 8.86 8.85
C GLY A 9 -10.54 7.38 8.61
N VAL A 10 -11.35 6.71 9.45
CA VAL A 10 -11.51 5.25 9.36
C VAL A 10 -12.24 4.82 8.08
N ALA A 11 -13.29 5.54 7.68
CA ALA A 11 -14.05 5.21 6.46
C ALA A 11 -13.19 5.36 5.19
N THR A 12 -12.45 6.47 5.09
CA THR A 12 -11.51 6.70 3.98
C THR A 12 -10.43 5.62 3.92
N VAL A 13 -9.88 5.22 5.07
CA VAL A 13 -8.86 4.18 5.17
C VAL A 13 -9.42 2.84 4.70
N VAL A 14 -10.55 2.42 5.24
CA VAL A 14 -11.17 1.15 4.84
C VAL A 14 -11.43 1.14 3.34
N MET A 15 -11.95 2.24 2.78
CA MET A 15 -12.17 2.36 1.34
C MET A 15 -10.89 2.18 0.52
N VAL A 16 -9.79 2.87 0.84
CA VAL A 16 -8.55 2.74 0.05
C VAL A 16 -7.91 1.36 0.17
N PHE A 17 -7.99 0.71 1.34
CA PHE A 17 -7.50 -0.66 1.51
C PHE A 17 -8.36 -1.69 0.77
N VAL A 18 -9.69 -1.49 0.73
CA VAL A 18 -10.58 -2.34 -0.06
C VAL A 18 -10.28 -2.20 -1.56
N VAL A 19 -10.09 -0.98 -2.05
CA VAL A 19 -9.69 -0.72 -3.45
C VAL A 19 -8.34 -1.35 -3.78
N MET A 20 -7.38 -1.28 -2.85
CA MET A 20 -6.07 -1.92 -3.02
C MET A 20 -6.20 -3.43 -3.24
N ILE A 21 -6.98 -4.12 -2.40
CA ILE A 21 -7.16 -5.57 -2.47
C ILE A 21 -7.95 -5.97 -3.72
N ALA A 22 -9.02 -5.24 -4.02
CA ALA A 22 -9.95 -5.54 -5.10
C ALA A 22 -9.38 -5.24 -6.49
N ILE A 23 -8.66 -4.13 -6.65
CA ILE A 23 -8.15 -3.65 -7.94
C ILE A 23 -6.63 -3.68 -7.93
N ASN A 24 -6.01 -2.66 -7.33
CA ASN A 24 -4.56 -2.53 -7.18
C ASN A 24 -4.22 -1.32 -6.28
N GLU A 25 -2.95 -1.24 -5.89
CA GLU A 25 -2.39 -0.15 -5.10
C GLU A 25 -2.36 1.20 -5.84
N PHE A 26 -2.16 1.23 -7.16
CA PHE A 26 -2.12 2.48 -7.93
C PHE A 26 -3.45 3.24 -7.91
N VAL A 27 -4.57 2.52 -8.09
CA VAL A 27 -5.92 3.07 -8.03
C VAL A 27 -6.27 3.49 -6.61
N ALA A 28 -5.82 2.73 -5.61
CA ALA A 28 -5.94 3.15 -4.21
C ALA A 28 -5.18 4.46 -3.94
N TYR A 29 -3.97 4.63 -4.49
CA TYR A 29 -3.21 5.88 -4.39
C TYR A 29 -3.88 7.05 -5.12
N MET A 30 -4.51 6.83 -6.27
CA MET A 30 -5.27 7.87 -6.97
C MET A 30 -6.46 8.36 -6.13
N ASN A 31 -7.18 7.44 -5.50
CA ASN A 31 -8.25 7.77 -4.56
C ASN A 31 -7.73 8.44 -3.28
N PHE A 32 -6.48 8.18 -2.89
CA PHE A 32 -5.85 8.80 -1.71
C PHE A 32 -5.21 10.17 -2.01
N SER A 33 -4.77 10.42 -3.24
CA SER A 33 -4.13 11.68 -3.67
C SER A 33 -4.89 12.97 -3.30
N PRO A 34 -6.22 13.09 -3.46
CA PRO A 34 -6.94 14.32 -3.09
C PRO A 34 -6.82 14.65 -1.59
N TYR A 35 -6.74 13.62 -0.73
CA TYR A 35 -6.55 13.80 0.72
C TYR A 35 -5.17 14.33 1.09
N LEU A 36 -4.18 14.19 0.20
CA LEU A 36 -2.82 14.72 0.37
C LEU A 36 -2.71 16.18 -0.09
N LYS A 37 -3.36 16.54 -1.20
CA LYS A 37 -3.18 17.83 -1.87
C LYS A 37 -4.15 18.90 -1.39
N GLU A 38 -5.41 18.53 -1.13
CA GLU A 38 -6.49 19.49 -0.89
C GLU A 38 -6.84 19.64 0.59
N GLY A 39 -6.20 18.86 1.48
CA GLY A 39 -6.53 18.86 2.92
C GLY A 39 -7.94 18.33 3.21
N LEU A 40 -8.61 17.76 2.20
CA LEU A 40 -9.94 17.14 2.31
C LEU A 40 -9.89 16.07 3.41
N GLY A 41 -10.73 16.22 4.44
CA GLY A 41 -10.90 15.22 5.50
C GLY A 41 -10.10 15.43 6.79
N ASN A 42 -9.34 16.53 6.95
CA ASN A 42 -8.60 16.84 8.19
C ASN A 42 -7.82 15.63 8.75
N LEU A 43 -7.16 14.87 7.87
CA LEU A 43 -6.38 13.71 8.28
C LEU A 43 -5.11 14.17 9.00
N ASP A 44 -4.88 13.63 10.19
CA ASP A 44 -3.64 13.85 10.94
C ASP A 44 -2.43 13.39 10.07
N PRO A 45 -1.33 14.16 9.97
CA PRO A 45 -0.13 13.74 9.25
C PRO A 45 0.36 12.34 9.62
N LYS A 46 0.19 11.91 10.89
CA LYS A 46 0.56 10.54 11.29
C LYS A 46 -0.26 9.48 10.57
N THR A 47 -1.55 9.74 10.37
CA THR A 47 -2.47 8.87 9.63
C THR A 47 -2.10 8.78 8.15
N ILE A 48 -1.66 9.89 7.55
CA ILE A 48 -1.22 9.91 6.16
C ILE A 48 -0.06 8.94 5.93
N VAL A 49 0.92 8.90 6.85
CA VAL A 49 2.05 7.95 6.74
C VAL A 49 1.59 6.51 6.89
N ILE A 50 0.68 6.23 7.83
CA ILE A 50 0.13 4.88 8.02
C ILE A 50 -0.52 4.40 6.72
N ILE A 51 -1.33 5.24 6.08
CA ILE A 51 -2.03 4.88 4.84
C ILE A 51 -1.02 4.67 3.70
N ALA A 52 -0.07 5.58 3.51
CA ALA A 52 0.95 5.43 2.47
C ALA A 52 1.79 4.15 2.65
N LEU A 53 2.20 3.84 3.88
CA LEU A 53 2.96 2.60 4.14
C LEU A 53 2.10 1.34 4.14
N GLY A 54 0.80 1.46 4.42
CA GLY A 54 -0.13 0.34 4.34
C GLY A 54 -0.54 -0.02 2.91
N LEU A 55 -0.64 0.99 2.03
CA LEU A 55 -0.90 0.83 0.59
C LEU A 55 0.35 0.46 -0.21
N CYS A 56 1.53 0.53 0.42
CA CYS A 56 2.81 0.14 -0.14
C CYS A 56 2.88 -1.41 -0.25
N GLY A 57 2.32 -1.98 -1.31
CA GLY A 57 2.59 -3.36 -1.70
C GLY A 57 1.55 -3.96 -2.65
N PHE A 58 1.98 -4.94 -3.43
CA PHE A 58 1.20 -5.64 -4.47
C PHE A 58 0.27 -6.71 -3.88
N ALA A 59 -0.39 -6.41 -2.75
CA ALA A 59 -1.32 -7.33 -2.11
C ALA A 59 -2.72 -7.19 -2.73
N ASN A 60 -2.85 -7.60 -4.00
CA ASN A 60 -4.09 -7.53 -4.77
C ASN A 60 -4.40 -8.85 -5.49
N PHE A 61 -5.67 -9.08 -5.85
CA PHE A 61 -6.07 -10.31 -6.56
C PHE A 61 -5.37 -10.48 -7.92
N GLY A 62 -5.07 -9.37 -8.61
CA GLY A 62 -4.32 -9.41 -9.87
C GLY A 62 -2.92 -9.99 -9.73
N SER A 63 -2.23 -9.66 -8.64
CA SER A 63 -0.85 -10.10 -8.35
C SER A 63 -0.79 -11.59 -8.03
N ILE A 64 -1.85 -12.15 -7.43
CA ILE A 64 -2.01 -13.61 -7.31
C ILE A 64 -2.07 -14.23 -8.71
N GLY A 65 -2.87 -13.66 -9.61
CA GLY A 65 -2.97 -14.12 -11.00
C GLY A 65 -1.62 -14.10 -11.72
N VAL A 66 -0.82 -13.05 -11.53
CA VAL A 66 0.54 -12.95 -12.09
C VAL A 66 1.45 -14.05 -11.55
N ILE A 67 1.46 -14.29 -10.23
CA ILE A 67 2.28 -15.34 -9.62
C ILE A 67 1.83 -16.73 -10.07
N VAL A 68 0.53 -17.00 -10.06
CA VAL A 68 -0.03 -18.28 -10.52
C VAL A 68 0.29 -18.50 -12.00
N GLY A 69 0.19 -17.48 -12.85
CA GLY A 69 0.54 -17.56 -14.27
C GLY A 69 2.04 -17.78 -14.49
N ALA A 70 2.90 -17.06 -13.78
CA ALA A 70 4.35 -17.18 -13.89
C ALA A 70 4.84 -18.57 -13.45
N PHE A 71 4.41 -19.04 -12.28
CA PHE A 71 4.79 -20.37 -11.80
C PHE A 71 4.07 -21.48 -12.56
N GLY A 72 2.85 -21.25 -13.04
CA GLY A 72 2.10 -22.22 -13.83
C GLY A 72 2.70 -22.49 -15.20
N ALA A 73 3.40 -21.51 -15.79
CA ALA A 73 4.17 -21.71 -17.01
C ALA A 73 5.43 -22.57 -16.78
N ILE A 74 5.99 -22.58 -15.56
CA ILE A 74 7.20 -23.31 -15.20
C ILE A 74 6.87 -24.72 -14.67
N VAL A 75 5.84 -24.84 -13.84
CA VAL A 75 5.42 -26.08 -13.16
C VAL A 75 3.89 -26.23 -13.25
N PRO A 76 3.36 -26.66 -14.41
CA PRO A 76 1.92 -26.72 -14.65
C PRO A 76 1.19 -27.71 -13.73
N GLU A 77 1.84 -28.80 -13.31
CA GLU A 77 1.22 -29.80 -12.42
C GLU A 77 0.91 -29.27 -11.01
N ARG A 78 1.59 -28.20 -10.56
CA ARG A 78 1.40 -27.62 -9.21
C ARG A 78 0.60 -26.32 -9.18
N THR A 79 0.07 -25.88 -10.32
CA THR A 79 -0.76 -24.67 -10.44
C THR A 79 -1.91 -24.62 -9.43
N SER A 80 -2.58 -25.75 -9.21
CA SER A 80 -3.70 -25.84 -8.27
C SER A 80 -3.28 -25.66 -6.81
N GLU A 81 -2.08 -26.10 -6.42
CA GLU A 81 -1.52 -25.86 -5.09
C GLU A 81 -1.11 -24.40 -4.91
N ILE A 82 -0.47 -23.83 -5.94
CA ILE A 82 -0.03 -22.42 -5.95
C ILE A 82 -1.23 -21.48 -5.85
N ALA A 83 -2.31 -21.77 -6.57
CA ALA A 83 -3.55 -20.99 -6.50
C ALA A 83 -4.18 -20.99 -5.10
N LYS A 84 -4.17 -22.16 -4.41
CA LYS A 84 -4.65 -22.26 -3.02
C LYS A 84 -3.77 -21.48 -2.03
N LEU A 85 -2.46 -21.50 -2.24
CA LEU A 85 -1.52 -20.73 -1.43
C LEU A 85 -1.60 -19.22 -1.70
N GLY A 86 -2.05 -18.82 -2.90
CA GLY A 86 -2.20 -17.42 -3.31
C GLY A 86 -3.06 -16.57 -2.37
N PHE A 87 -4.18 -17.11 -1.87
CA PHE A 87 -5.02 -16.38 -0.91
C PHE A 87 -4.33 -16.19 0.45
N ARG A 88 -3.56 -17.19 0.90
CA ARG A 88 -2.75 -17.07 2.12
C ARG A 88 -1.61 -16.07 1.94
N ALA A 89 -1.00 -16.04 0.76
CA ALA A 89 0.03 -15.07 0.40
C ALA A 89 -0.52 -13.64 0.38
N LEU A 90 -1.74 -13.43 -0.12
CA LEU A 90 -2.42 -12.13 -0.11
C LEU A 90 -2.63 -11.59 1.32
N LEU A 91 -3.13 -12.44 2.22
CA LEU A 91 -3.31 -12.08 3.62
C LEU A 91 -1.97 -11.80 4.30
N ALA A 92 -0.96 -12.63 4.07
CA ALA A 92 0.39 -12.43 4.61
C ALA A 92 1.02 -11.11 4.11
N ALA A 93 0.87 -10.80 2.82
CA ALA A 93 1.37 -9.56 2.23
C ALA A 93 0.65 -8.33 2.83
N THR A 94 -0.68 -8.38 2.96
CA THR A 94 -1.46 -7.31 3.59
C THR A 94 -1.02 -7.09 5.03
N LEU A 95 -0.83 -8.16 5.81
CA LEU A 95 -0.34 -8.07 7.19
C LEU A 95 1.09 -7.51 7.28
N SER A 96 1.98 -7.87 6.35
CA SER A 96 3.34 -7.32 6.26
C SER A 96 3.33 -5.79 6.05
N ASN A 97 2.44 -5.29 5.19
CA ASN A 97 2.28 -3.86 4.96
C ASN A 97 1.73 -3.16 6.21
N LEU A 98 0.73 -3.75 6.88
CA LEU A 98 0.18 -3.23 8.14
C LEU A 98 1.22 -3.22 9.27
N MET A 99 2.09 -4.23 9.34
CA MET A 99 3.18 -4.28 10.30
C MET A 99 4.17 -3.13 10.07
N SER A 100 4.55 -2.89 8.81
CA SER A 100 5.43 -1.76 8.43
C SER A 100 4.81 -0.40 8.78
N ALA A 101 3.52 -0.23 8.52
CA ALA A 101 2.78 0.97 8.89
C ALA A 101 2.70 1.17 10.42
N THR A 102 2.56 0.08 11.18
CA THR A 102 2.50 0.10 12.65
C THR A 102 3.84 0.49 13.25
N ILE A 103 4.93 -0.06 12.72
CA ILE A 103 6.30 0.30 13.13
C ILE A 103 6.53 1.79 12.86
N ALA A 104 6.21 2.29 11.66
CA ALA A 104 6.35 3.70 11.35
C ALA A 104 5.52 4.61 12.28
N ARG A 105 4.28 4.21 12.59
CA ARG A 105 3.42 4.91 13.54
C ARG A 105 4.01 4.96 14.95
N LEU A 106 4.63 3.87 15.39
CA LEU A 106 5.32 3.78 16.68
C LEU A 106 6.51 4.74 16.73
N PHE A 107 7.38 4.71 15.71
CA PHE A 107 8.53 5.62 15.63
C PHE A 107 8.11 7.09 15.57
N ILE A 108 7.07 7.44 14.81
CA ILE A 108 6.52 8.81 14.77
C ILE A 108 5.89 9.21 16.12
N GLY A 109 5.31 8.24 16.84
CA GLY A 109 4.77 8.44 18.18
C GLY A 109 5.85 8.69 19.24
N LEU A 110 7.00 8.04 19.13
CA LEU A 110 8.14 8.20 20.05
C LEU A 110 8.99 9.43 19.71
N ALA A 111 9.11 9.79 18.43
CA ALA A 111 9.95 10.89 17.94
C ALA A 111 9.31 12.29 18.08
N GLN A 112 8.52 12.54 19.14
CA GLN A 112 7.70 13.77 19.32
C GLN A 112 8.48 15.09 19.34
N ASN A 113 9.82 15.08 19.29
CA ASN A 113 10.72 16.24 19.33
C ASN A 113 11.61 16.45 18.09
N LEU A 114 11.47 15.67 17.02
CA LEU A 114 12.24 15.89 15.78
C LEU A 114 11.31 16.34 14.65
N ASN A 115 11.80 17.26 13.82
CA ASN A 115 11.09 17.97 12.74
C ASN A 115 10.52 16.98 11.68
N VAL A 116 9.36 16.38 11.98
CA VAL A 116 8.71 15.26 11.25
C VAL A 116 8.38 15.61 9.79
N LYS A 117 8.26 16.89 9.44
CA LYS A 117 7.92 17.34 8.08
C LYS A 117 8.91 16.86 7.01
N LYS A 118 10.20 16.71 7.32
CA LYS A 118 11.21 16.24 6.34
C LYS A 118 11.17 14.73 6.12
N VAL A 119 10.93 13.92 7.15
CA VAL A 119 10.87 12.45 7.04
C VAL A 119 9.60 12.01 6.31
N GLN A 120 8.48 12.68 6.62
CA GLN A 120 7.18 12.52 5.98
C GLN A 120 7.24 12.63 4.45
N TYR A 121 7.91 13.68 3.94
CA TYR A 121 8.02 13.94 2.51
C TYR A 121 9.11 13.11 1.85
N LYS A 122 10.24 12.83 2.52
CA LYS A 122 11.35 12.10 1.89
C LYS A 122 11.09 10.60 1.75
N ILE A 123 10.37 9.98 2.69
CA ILE A 123 9.98 8.56 2.60
C ILE A 123 8.86 8.39 1.58
N SER A 124 7.82 9.22 1.64
CA SER A 124 6.69 9.13 0.70
C SER A 124 7.09 9.56 -0.72
N ALA A 125 7.94 10.58 -0.90
CA ALA A 125 8.42 10.98 -2.22
C ALA A 125 9.40 9.95 -2.78
N LYS A 126 10.38 9.42 -2.03
CA LYS A 126 11.26 8.37 -2.58
C LYS A 126 10.51 7.08 -2.89
N PHE A 127 9.51 6.71 -2.11
CA PHE A 127 8.72 5.50 -2.36
C PHE A 127 7.74 5.69 -3.53
N CYS A 128 7.09 6.86 -3.63
CA CYS A 128 6.21 7.19 -4.75
C CYS A 128 7.00 7.43 -6.05
N THR A 129 8.20 8.03 -6.02
CA THR A 129 9.10 8.17 -7.18
C THR A 129 9.74 6.85 -7.57
N ALA A 130 10.03 5.94 -6.63
CA ALA A 130 10.50 4.59 -6.96
C ALA A 130 9.38 3.73 -7.56
N LEU A 131 8.14 3.81 -7.04
CA LEU A 131 7.00 3.06 -7.58
C LEU A 131 6.46 3.65 -8.89
N LEU A 132 6.30 4.97 -8.99
CA LEU A 132 5.95 5.63 -10.26
C LEU A 132 7.09 5.52 -11.26
N GLY A 133 8.36 5.55 -10.84
CA GLY A 133 9.51 5.30 -11.71
C GLY A 133 9.50 3.88 -12.28
N CYS A 134 9.35 2.86 -11.42
CA CYS A 134 9.27 1.47 -11.87
C CYS A 134 8.01 1.15 -12.70
N CYS A 135 6.87 1.82 -12.46
CA CYS A 135 5.67 1.61 -13.27
C CYS A 135 5.65 2.46 -14.56
N TYR A 136 6.26 3.64 -14.57
CA TYR A 136 6.38 4.48 -15.77
C TYR A 136 7.52 4.02 -16.71
N GLU A 137 8.51 3.29 -16.20
CA GLU A 137 9.48 2.53 -17.00
C GLU A 137 9.03 1.09 -17.33
N SER A 138 7.74 0.77 -17.17
CA SER A 138 7.22 -0.43 -17.82
C SER A 138 7.22 -0.20 -19.35
N PRO A 139 7.65 -1.16 -20.18
CA PRO A 139 7.77 -1.02 -21.65
C PRO A 139 6.42 -0.81 -22.38
N PHE A 140 5.32 -0.59 -21.65
CA PHE A 140 3.98 -0.38 -22.16
C PHE A 140 3.67 1.09 -22.53
N ASN A 141 4.45 2.07 -22.04
CA ASN A 141 4.32 3.50 -22.39
C ASN A 141 5.45 4.01 -23.31
N ARG A 142 6.12 3.09 -24.03
CA ARG A 142 7.10 3.39 -25.09
C ARG A 142 6.54 3.07 -26.48
N ARG A 143 5.26 3.38 -26.70
CA ARG A 143 4.59 3.49 -28.00
C ARG A 143 3.64 4.67 -27.99
#